data_AF-A0A954E3J9-F1
#
_entry.id   AF-A0A954E3J9-F1
#
_cell.length_a   1.000
_cell.length_b   1.000
_cell.length_c   1.000
_cell.angle_alpha   90.00
_cell.angle_beta   90.00
_cell.angle_gamma   90.00
#
_symmetry.space_group_name_H-M   'P 1'
#
loop_
_entity.id
_entity.type
_entity.pdbx_description
1 polymer ?
#
loop_
_entity_poly.entity_id
_entity_poly.type
_entity_poly.pdbx_seq_one_letter_code
_entity_poly.pdbx_strand_id
1 'polypeptide(L)' 'MSLLEAASQILQQSDEPLTTRLIIEQAAAQKLWTRPGGKTPHNTLCAAILREINNKGDASRFAKVGKGQFQATSK' A
#
# COMPACT_ATOMS: atom_id res chain seq x y z
N MET A 1 -7.47 -11.50 -1.14
CA MET A 1 -7.09 -10.20 -0.52
C MET A 1 -7.18 -9.10 -1.54
N SER A 2 -7.69 -7.94 -1.13
CA SER A 2 -7.61 -6.72 -1.91
C SER A 2 -6.18 -6.15 -1.92
N LEU A 3 -5.87 -5.30 -2.89
CA LEU A 3 -4.55 -4.67 -3.01
C LEU A 3 -4.21 -3.78 -1.80
N LEU A 4 -5.23 -3.15 -1.20
CA LEU A 4 -5.09 -2.35 0.02
C LEU A 4 -4.78 -3.21 1.24
N GLU A 5 -5.44 -4.36 1.41
CA GLU A 5 -5.15 -5.27 2.52
C GLU A 5 -3.72 -5.83 2.42
N ALA A 6 -3.31 -6.25 1.23
CA ALA A 6 -1.94 -6.71 1.01
C ALA A 6 -0.92 -5.60 1.31
N ALA A 7 -1.21 -4.36 0.90
CA ALA A 7 -0.37 -3.21 1.19
C ALA A 7 -0.27 -2.91 2.69
N SER A 8 -1.40 -2.94 3.40
CA SER A 8 -1.43 -2.75 4.86
C SER A 8 -0.59 -3.81 5.56
N GLN A 9 -0.73 -5.08 5.18
CA GLN A 9 0.01 -6.17 5.81
C GLN A 9 1.53 -6.03 5.58
N ILE A 10 1.95 -5.69 4.36
CA ILE A 10 3.37 -5.47 4.04
C ILE A 10 3.94 -4.28 4.81
N LEU A 11 3.18 -3.19 4.89
CA LEU A 11 3.57 -2.00 5.64
C LEU A 11 3.54 -2.23 7.16
N GLN A 12 2.78 -3.19 7.67
CA GLN A 12 2.83 -3.59 9.08
C GLN A 12 4.01 -4.52 9.37
N GLN A 13 4.41 -5.33 8.39
CA GLN A 13 5.61 -6.17 8.47
C GLN A 13 6.91 -5.36 8.30
N SER A 14 6.83 -4.19 7.68
CA SER A 14 7.96 -3.30 7.47
C SER A 14 7.89 -2.14 8.44
N ASP A 15 8.87 -2.01 9.34
CA ASP A 15 8.97 -0.83 10.22
C ASP A 15 9.42 0.45 9.47
N GLU A 16 9.65 0.37 8.15
CA GLU A 16 10.10 1.50 7.32
C GLU A 16 9.04 1.93 6.29
N PRO A 17 9.02 3.22 5.90
CA PRO A 17 8.15 3.71 4.85
C PRO A 17 8.51 3.08 3.50
N LEU A 18 7.55 2.38 2.87
CA LEU A 18 7.75 1.76 1.58
C LEU A 18 7.09 2.53 0.44
N THR A 19 7.70 2.46 -0.74
CA THR A 19 7.06 2.97 -1.96
C THR A 19 6.02 1.99 -2.47
N THR A 20 4.99 2.51 -3.16
CA THR A 20 3.94 1.66 -3.78
C THR A 20 4.50 0.62 -4.74
N ARG A 21 5.64 0.90 -5.38
CA ARG A 21 6.34 -0.08 -6.21
C ARG A 21 6.87 -1.26 -5.38
N LEU A 22 7.58 -0.99 -4.29
CA LEU A 22 8.10 -2.03 -3.39
C LEU A 22 6.97 -2.83 -2.74
N ILE A 23 5.88 -2.16 -2.33
CA ILE A 23 4.71 -2.84 -1.76
C ILE A 23 4.13 -3.84 -2.77
N ILE A 24 3.98 -3.46 -4.04
CA ILE A 24 3.48 -4.37 -5.08
C ILE A 24 4.45 -5.52 -5.34
N GLU A 25 5.75 -5.23 -5.39
CA GLU A 25 6.79 -6.25 -5.59
C GLU A 25 6.77 -7.27 -4.44
N GLN A 26 6.68 -6.82 -3.19
CA GLN A 26 6.54 -7.70 -2.03
C GLN A 26 5.21 -8.44 -2.02
N ALA A 27 4.09 -7.80 -2.38
CA ALA A 27 2.78 -8.44 -2.43
C ALA A 27 2.74 -9.56 -3.47
N ALA A 28 3.40 -9.35 -4.60
CA ALA A 28 3.58 -10.36 -5.63
C ALA A 28 4.53 -11.48 -5.17
N ALA A 29 5.64 -11.14 -4.51
CA ALA A 29 6.62 -12.11 -4.00
C ALA A 29 6.03 -13.01 -2.92
N GLN A 30 5.26 -12.45 -1.99
CA GLN A 30 4.57 -13.17 -0.93
C GLN A 30 3.29 -13.88 -1.41
N LYS A 31 2.94 -13.78 -2.69
CA LYS A 31 1.69 -14.30 -3.29
C LYS A 31 0.42 -13.79 -2.58
N LEU A 32 0.51 -12.69 -1.85
CA LEU A 32 -0.62 -12.03 -1.16
C LEU A 32 -1.55 -11.35 -2.16
N TRP A 33 -1.01 -10.95 -3.32
CA TRP A 33 -1.78 -10.34 -4.40
C TRP A 33 -1.28 -10.80 -5.76
N THR A 34 -2.22 -11.16 -6.64
CA THR A 34 -1.93 -11.60 -8.00
C THR A 34 -2.25 -10.49 -8.98
N ARG A 35 -1.30 -10.17 -9.87
CA ARG A 35 -1.45 -9.09 -10.87
C ARG A 35 -2.71 -9.31 -11.73
N PRO A 36 -3.68 -8.39 -11.74
CA PRO A 36 -4.78 -8.40 -12.68
C PRO A 36 -4.32 -7.70 -13.96
N GLY A 37 -3.42 -8.32 -14.74
CA GLY A 37 -3.09 -7.94 -16.13
C GLY A 37 -2.69 -6.48 -16.46
N GLY A 38 -2.60 -5.58 -15.47
CA GLY A 38 -2.45 -4.14 -15.67
C GLY A 38 -0.99 -3.71 -15.76
N LYS A 39 -0.72 -2.73 -16.64
CA LYS A 39 0.63 -2.22 -16.90
C LYS A 39 1.26 -1.48 -15.69
N THR A 40 0.45 -0.91 -14.78
CA THR A 40 0.95 -0.05 -13.67
C THR A 40 0.16 -0.21 -12.35
N PRO A 41 0.27 -1.37 -11.67
CA PRO A 41 -0.46 -1.63 -10.43
C PRO A 41 -0.07 -0.72 -9.26
N HIS A 42 1.16 -0.19 -9.25
CA HIS A 42 1.63 0.77 -8.24
C HIS A 42 0.88 2.11 -8.30
N ASN A 43 0.47 2.57 -9.48
CA ASN A 43 -0.34 3.79 -9.62
C ASN A 43 -1.75 3.59 -9.07
N THR A 44 -2.34 2.43 -9.34
CA THR A 44 -3.66 2.07 -8.81
C THR A 44 -3.64 1.99 -7.29
N LEU A 45 -2.61 1.34 -6.71
CA LEU A 45 -2.41 1.30 -5.27
C LEU A 45 -2.22 2.71 -4.68
N CYS A 46 -1.39 3.55 -5.30
CA CYS A 46 -1.17 4.93 -4.85
C CYS A 46 -2.49 5.71 -4.79
N ALA A 47 -3.30 5.66 -5.84
CA ALA A 47 -4.60 6.33 -5.88
C ALA A 47 -5.56 5.78 -4.81
N ALA A 48 -5.58 4.47 -4.60
CA ALA A 48 -6.41 3.84 -3.58
C ALA A 48 -6.01 4.25 -2.15
N ILE A 49 -4.70 4.25 -1.84
CA ILE A 49 -4.18 4.70 -0.54
C ILE A 49 -4.52 6.18 -0.32
N LEU A 50 -4.26 7.05 -1.31
CA LEU A 50 -4.56 8.48 -1.19
C LEU A 50 -6.06 8.74 -0.95
N ARG A 51 -6.94 7.98 -1.62
CA ARG A 51 -8.38 8.08 -1.43
C ARG A 51 -8.79 7.62 -0.03
N GLU A 52 -8.16 6.57 0.49
CA GLU A 52 -8.39 6.12 1.87
C GLU A 52 -7.93 7.17 2.90
N ILE A 53 -6.73 7.73 2.73
CA ILE A 53 -6.21 8.80 3.59
C ILE A 53 -7.15 10.00 3.57
N ASN A 54 -7.60 10.43 2.39
CA ASN A 54 -8.52 11.57 2.27
C ASN A 54 -9.90 11.27 2.86
N ASN A 55 -10.41 10.05 2.73
CA ASN A 55 -11.74 9.69 3.23
C ASN A 55 -11.76 9.41 4.73
N LYS A 56 -10.70 8.81 5.29
CA LYS A 56 -10.63 8.37 6.68
C LYS A 56 -9.83 9.31 7.58
N GLY A 57 -8.97 10.16 7.02
CA GLY A 57 -8.10 11.06 7.79
C GLY A 57 -7.28 10.28 8.82
N ASP A 58 -7.43 10.62 10.09
CA ASP A 58 -6.73 9.98 11.21
C ASP A 58 -7.11 8.51 11.42
N ALA A 59 -8.27 8.07 10.91
CA ALA A 59 -8.68 6.67 10.92
C ALA A 59 -8.11 5.87 9.72
N SER A 60 -7.29 6.49 8.87
CA SER A 60 -6.62 5.81 7.76
C SER A 60 -5.61 4.80 8.28
N ARG A 61 -5.53 3.63 7.63
CA ARG A 61 -4.51 2.60 7.92
C ARG A 61 -3.14 2.96 7.37
N PHE A 62 -3.08 3.99 6.52
CA PHE A 62 -1.90 4.44 5.82
C PHE A 62 -1.58 5.88 6.20
N ALA A 63 -0.31 6.20 6.38
CA ALA A 63 0.19 7.56 6.48
C ALA A 63 1.20 7.83 5.35
N LYS A 64 1.13 9.01 4.76
CA LYS A 64 2.05 9.44 3.72
C LYS A 64 3.27 10.08 4.39
N VAL A 65 4.43 9.45 4.22
CA VAL A 65 5.70 9.92 4.82
C VAL A 65 6.49 10.78 3.84
N GLY A 66 6.42 10.45 2.55
CA GLY A 66 7.21 11.10 1.52
C GLY A 66 6.58 11.01 0.14
N LYS A 67 7.34 11.42 -0.88
CA LYS A 67 6.88 11.43 -2.27
C LYS A 67 6.74 9.98 -2.80
N GLY A 68 5.53 9.45 -2.68
CA GLY A 68 5.20 8.07 -3.07
C GLY A 68 5.57 7.01 -2.03
N GLN A 69 5.91 7.43 -0.81
CA GLN A 69 6.22 6.57 0.34
C GLN A 69 5.08 6.60 1.35
N PHE A 70 4.70 5.42 1.81
CA PHE A 70 3.61 5.22 2.76
C PHE A 70 4.07 4.31 3.90
N GLN A 71 3.53 4.51 5.09
CA GLN A 71 3.71 3.66 6.26
C GLN A 71 2.35 3.19 6.80
N ALA A 72 2.35 2.10 7.56
CA ALA A 72 1.17 1.71 8.34
C ALA A 72 1.00 2.65 9.55
N THR A 73 -0.24 2.98 9.90
CA THR A 73 -0.59 3.75 11.11
C THR A 73 -0.99 2.85 12.27
N SER A 74 -1.54 1.67 11.96
CA SER A 74 -2.02 0.70 12.94
C SER A 74 -0.96 -0.38 13.13
N LYS A 75 -0.38 -0.47 14.32
CA LYS A 75 0.45 -1.61 14.77
C LYS A 75 -0.41 -2.61 15.53
#